data_AF-A0A060HR10-F1
#
_entry.id   AF-A0A060HR10-F1
#
_cell.length_a   1.000
_cell.length_b   1.000
_cell.length_c   1.000
_cell.angle_alpha   90.00
_cell.angle_beta   90.00
_cell.angle_gamma   90.00
#
_symmetry.space_group_name_H-M   'P 1'
#
loop_
_entity.id
_entity.type
_entity.pdbx_description
1 polymer ?
#
loop_
_entity_poly.entity_id
_entity_poly.type
_entity_poly.pdbx_seq_one_letter_code
_entity_poly.pdbx_strand_id
1 'polypeptide(L)' 'MKQDRNLGDYIKKKPWPDKYTKTDEVTNLYRQEIGGNHRLIYTIRGRKEDKVYQLLDLLTHKEYDRLFGYSTT' A
#
# COMPACT_ATOMS: atom_id res chain seq x y z
N MET A 1 -1.90 9.65 24.84
CA MET A 1 -1.02 8.97 23.87
C MET A 1 -1.50 9.29 22.46
N LYS A 2 -0.73 10.05 21.67
CA LYS A 2 -1.00 10.17 20.23
C LYS A 2 -0.69 8.80 19.62
N GLN A 3 -1.72 8.00 19.33
CA GLN A 3 -1.54 6.82 18.51
C GLN A 3 -1.10 7.33 17.14
N ASP A 4 0.13 7.01 16.73
CA ASP A 4 0.54 7.03 15.32
C ASP A 4 -0.33 5.99 14.58
N ARG A 5 -1.60 6.31 14.36
CA ARG A 5 -2.45 5.59 13.45
C ARG A 5 -1.93 5.93 12.07
N ASN A 6 -1.07 5.07 11.53
CA ASN A 6 -0.82 5.03 10.10
C ASN A 6 -2.20 5.03 9.42
N LEU A 7 -2.38 5.89 8.42
CA LEU A 7 -3.73 6.22 7.95
C LEU A 7 -4.43 5.06 7.25
N GLY A 8 -3.72 3.99 6.86
CA GLY A 8 -4.27 2.82 6.17
C GLY A 8 -3.77 1.45 6.61
N ASP A 9 -4.24 0.42 5.91
CA ASP A 9 -4.08 -0.99 6.25
C ASP A 9 -2.77 -1.56 5.71
N TYR A 10 -2.05 -2.31 6.53
CA TYR A 10 -0.89 -3.07 6.08
C TYR A 10 -1.33 -4.25 5.19
N ILE A 11 -0.75 -4.35 3.98
CA ILE A 11 -1.05 -5.43 3.03
C ILE A 11 -0.26 -6.69 3.41
N LYS A 12 -0.89 -7.57 4.19
CA LYS A 12 -0.30 -8.84 4.64
C LYS A 12 -0.19 -9.91 3.54
N LYS A 13 -0.99 -9.82 2.47
CA LYS A 13 -0.99 -10.81 1.38
C LYS A 13 0.35 -10.78 0.65
N LYS A 14 1.02 -11.92 0.61
CA LYS A 14 2.30 -12.14 -0.08
C LYS A 14 2.16 -13.30 -1.08
N PRO A 15 2.98 -13.37 -2.14
CA PRO A 15 3.95 -12.35 -2.55
C PRO A 15 3.26 -11.06 -2.99
N TRP A 16 3.96 -9.92 -2.87
CA TRP A 16 3.47 -8.67 -3.44
C TRP A 16 3.72 -8.65 -4.95
N PRO A 17 2.93 -7.87 -5.72
CA PRO A 17 3.16 -7.68 -7.14
C PRO A 17 4.61 -7.26 -7.45
N ASP A 18 5.21 -7.88 -8.47
CA ASP A 18 6.62 -7.68 -8.85
C ASP A 18 7.01 -6.21 -9.05
N LYS A 19 6.08 -5.39 -9.52
CA LYS A 19 6.32 -3.96 -9.72
C LYS A 19 6.68 -3.21 -8.43
N TYR A 20 6.29 -3.74 -7.27
CA TYR A 20 6.62 -3.18 -5.97
C TYR A 20 7.80 -3.89 -5.31
N THR A 21 8.09 -5.15 -5.64
CA THR A 21 9.14 -5.93 -4.98
C THR A 21 10.50 -5.84 -5.67
N LYS A 22 10.52 -5.45 -6.95
CA LYS A 22 11.78 -5.23 -7.71
C LYS A 22 12.54 -3.98 -7.28
N THR A 23 11.89 -3.07 -6.57
CA THR A 23 12.56 -1.95 -5.91
C THR A 23 12.97 -2.41 -4.52
N ASP A 24 14.26 -2.66 -4.31
CA ASP A 24 14.84 -3.18 -3.06
C ASP A 24 14.49 -2.35 -1.80
N GLU A 25 13.94 -1.16 -2.01
CA GLU A 25 13.55 -0.21 -0.99
C GLU A 25 12.13 -0.45 -0.41
N VAL A 26 11.30 -1.31 -1.03
CA VAL A 26 9.93 -1.58 -0.58
C VAL A 26 9.88 -2.79 0.34
N THR A 27 9.91 -2.54 1.64
CA THR A 27 9.85 -3.59 2.69
C THR A 27 8.48 -3.73 3.32
N ASN A 28 7.56 -2.79 3.05
CA ASN A 28 6.21 -2.73 3.57
C ASN A 28 5.28 -2.12 2.50
N LEU A 29 4.05 -2.62 2.43
CA LEU A 29 3.02 -2.03 1.59
C LEU A 29 1.79 -1.76 2.43
N TYR A 30 1.24 -0.58 2.25
CA TYR A 30 0.00 -0.15 2.85
C TYR A 30 -1.00 0.22 1.77
N ARG A 31 -2.27 0.03 2.09
CA ARG A 31 -3.41 0.42 1.28
C ARG A 31 -4.27 1.39 2.09
N GLN A 32 -4.58 2.52 1.50
CA GLN A 32 -5.61 3.41 2.01
C GLN A 32 -6.77 3.50 1.02
N GLU A 33 -7.98 3.26 1.50
CA GLU A 33 -9.17 3.61 0.72
C GLU A 33 -9.34 5.13 0.74
N ILE A 34 -9.41 5.71 -0.45
CA ILE A 34 -9.74 7.12 -0.63
C ILE A 34 -11.04 7.21 -1.42
N GLY A 35 -11.75 8.33 -1.28
CA GLY A 35 -13.08 8.52 -1.87
C GLY A 35 -13.17 8.13 -3.35
N GLY A 36 -14.37 7.74 -3.78
CA GLY A 36 -14.62 7.35 -5.18
C GLY A 36 -14.09 5.98 -5.56
N ASN A 37 -14.00 5.04 -4.60
CA ASN A 37 -13.60 3.64 -4.84
C ASN A 37 -12.15 3.47 -5.33
N HIS A 38 -11.27 4.37 -4.90
CA HIS A 38 -9.84 4.30 -5.18
C HIS A 38 -9.05 3.81 -3.96
N ARG A 39 -7.91 3.20 -4.24
CA ARG A 39 -6.98 2.63 -3.28
C ARG A 39 -5.60 3.22 -3.53
N LEU A 40 -5.11 3.99 -2.57
CA LEU A 40 -3.77 4.51 -2.56
C LEU A 40 -2.83 3.45 -1.99
N ILE A 41 -1.83 3.06 -2.77
CA ILE A 41 -0.78 2.12 -2.38
C ILE A 41 0.47 2.92 -2.05
N TYR A 42 1.06 2.67 -0.90
CA TYR A 42 2.24 3.39 -0.44
C TYR A 42 3.14 2.50 0.43
N THR A 43 4.40 2.90 0.55
CA THR A 43 5.36 2.34 1.51
C THR A 43 5.79 3.42 2.49
N ILE A 44 6.08 3.02 3.71
CA ILE A 44 6.67 3.89 4.73
C ILE A 44 8.16 3.56 4.82
N ARG A 45 9.00 4.57 4.71
CA ARG A 45 10.46 4.48 4.86
C ARG A 45 10.92 5.29 6.07
N GLY A 46 12.11 5.01 6.59
CA GLY A 46 12.71 5.76 7.69
C GLY A 46 12.42 5.18 9.09
N ARG A 47 12.87 5.90 10.12
CA ARG A 47 12.75 5.52 11.54
C ARG A 47 11.56 6.23 12.20
N LYS A 48 11.29 5.91 13.47
CA LYS A 48 10.10 6.36 14.21
C LYS A 48 9.79 7.86 14.09
N GLU A 49 10.82 8.70 14.07
CA GLU A 49 10.71 10.17 14.06
C GLU A 49 10.76 10.78 12.64
N ASP A 50 11.31 10.04 11.66
CA ASP A 50 11.54 10.48 10.28
C ASP A 50 10.82 9.56 9.28
N LYS A 51 9.53 9.28 9.53
CA LYS A 51 8.73 8.46 8.61
C LYS A 51 8.46 9.23 7.33
N VAL A 52 8.92 8.69 6.20
CA VAL A 52 8.59 9.17 4.86
C VAL A 52 7.56 8.25 4.24
N TYR A 53 6.42 8.82 3.85
CA TYR A 53 5.38 8.11 3.11
C TYR A 53 5.64 8.28 1.62
N GLN A 54 5.97 7.18 0.95
CA GLN A 54 6.18 7.19 -0.49
C GLN A 54 4.95 6.58 -1.18
N LEU A 55 4.25 7.41 -1.95
CA LEU A 55 3.15 6.97 -2.79
C LEU A 55 3.69 6.15 -3.97
N LEU A 56 3.07 4.99 -4.21
CA LEU A 56 3.47 4.08 -5.28
C LEU A 56 2.44 4.07 -6.40
N ASP A 57 1.15 3.97 -6.05
CA ASP A 57 0.06 3.96 -7.02
C ASP A 57 -1.26 4.46 -6.44
N LEU A 58 -2.11 4.98 -7.32
CA LEU A 58 -3.52 5.19 -7.06
C LEU A 58 -4.32 4.31 -8.01
N LEU A 59 -5.06 3.34 -7.47
CA LEU A 59 -5.75 2.32 -8.24
C LEU A 59 -7.25 2.38 -7.98
N THR A 60 -8.06 2.15 -9.01
CA THR A 60 -9.46 1.77 -8.81
C THR A 60 -9.57 0.40 -8.12
N HIS A 61 -10.77 0.04 -7.66
CA HIS A 61 -11.07 -1.31 -7.17
C HIS A 61 -10.65 -2.42 -8.13
N LYS A 62 -11.02 -2.28 -9.40
CA LYS A 62 -10.76 -3.30 -10.42
C LYS A 62 -9.28 -3.46 -10.72
N GLU A 63 -8.54 -2.35 -10.77
CA GLU A 63 -7.09 -2.37 -10.98
C GLU A 63 -6.36 -2.99 -9.79
N TYR A 64 -6.78 -2.66 -8.57
CA TYR A 64 -6.25 -3.27 -7.37
C TYR A 64 -6.47 -4.78 -7.36
N ASP A 65 -7.69 -5.24 -7.65
CA ASP A 65 -7.99 -6.68 -7.66
C ASP A 65 -7.19 -7.43 -8.70
N ARG A 66 -7.09 -6.90 -9.91
CA ARG A 66 -6.28 -7.48 -10.98
C ARG A 66 -4.81 -7.54 -10.59
N LEU A 67 -4.27 -6.46 -10.02
CA LEU A 67 -2.87 -6.38 -9.65
C LEU A 67 -2.51 -7.36 -8.52
N PHE A 68 -3.40 -7.54 -7.54
CA PHE A 68 -3.18 -8.44 -6.41
C PHE A 68 -3.77 -9.84 -6.62
N GLY A 69 -4.30 -10.15 -7.80
CA GLY A 69 -4.88 -11.45 -8.15
C GLY A 69 -6.06 -11.84 -7.26
N TYR A 70 -6.94 -10.89 -6.94
CA TYR A 70 -8.23 -11.19 -6.32
C TYR A 70 -9.26 -11.47 -7.42
N SER A 71 -9.97 -12.58 -7.30
CA SER A 71 -11.11 -12.88 -8.18
C SER A 71 -12.29 -12.04 -7.71
N THR A 72 -12.71 -11.05 -8.51
CA THR A 72 -14.06 -10.49 -8.40
C THR A 72 -15.02 -11.53 -8.97
N THR A 73 -15.54 -12.39 -8.10
CA THR A 73 -16.68 -13.27 -8.42
C THR A 73 -17.95 -12.44 -8.54
#